data_AF-A0A0K2JGT8-F1
#
_entry.id   AF-A0A0K2JGT8-F1
#
_cell.length_a   1.000
_cell.length_b   1.000
_cell.length_c   1.000
_cell.angle_alpha   90.00
_cell.angle_beta   90.00
_cell.angle_gamma   90.00
#
_symmetry.space_group_name_H-M   'P 1'
#
loop_
_entity.id
_entity.type
_entity.pdbx_description
1 polymer ?
#
loop_
_entity_poly.entity_id
_entity_poly.type
_entity_poly.pdbx_seq_one_letter_code
_entity_poly.pdbx_strand_id
1 'polypeptide(L)' 'MQIFYFIPKTKIDNFVGGSIDNTTYAVIMIGVWLVVFFLIWLSIFILYKTIRLVV' A
#
# COMPACT_ATOMS: atom_id res chain seq x y z
N MET A 1 17.31 -0.47 2.42
CA MET A 1 15.93 -0.77 1.96
C MET A 1 14.92 -0.10 2.89
N GLN A 2 14.76 1.22 2.79
CA GLN A 2 13.88 2.00 3.69
C GLN A 2 12.59 2.47 2.97
N ILE A 3 12.48 2.15 1.69
CA ILE A 3 11.46 2.62 0.75
C ILE A 3 10.06 2.06 1.07
N PHE A 4 9.98 1.04 1.92
CA PHE A 4 8.71 0.43 2.34
C PHE A 4 8.45 0.61 3.85
N TYR A 5 9.15 1.51 4.55
CA TYR A 5 9.04 1.67 6.01
C TYR A 5 8.36 2.99 6.39
N PHE A 6 7.19 3.27 5.81
CA PHE A 6 6.44 4.50 6.06
C PHE A 6 5.54 4.43 7.30
N ILE A 7 5.17 3.23 7.76
CA ILE A 7 4.34 3.02 8.94
C ILE A 7 5.24 2.44 10.03
N PRO A 8 5.50 3.12 11.16
CA PRO A 8 6.32 2.56 12.21
C PRO A 8 5.70 1.27 12.77
N LYS A 9 6.52 0.24 12.93
CA LYS A 9 6.13 -1.09 13.44
C LYS A 9 5.24 -1.03 14.69
N THR A 10 5.55 -0.11 15.61
CA THR A 10 4.79 0.13 16.85
C THR A 10 3.32 0.49 16.61
N LYS A 11 2.99 1.18 15.52
CA LYS A 11 1.60 1.47 15.16
C LYS A 11 0.86 0.23 14.68
N ILE A 12 1.55 -0.69 14.03
CA ILE A 12 0.98 -1.95 13.56
C ILE A 12 0.84 -2.92 14.75
N ASP A 13 1.83 -2.98 15.66
CA ASP A 13 1.74 -3.74 16.91
C ASP A 13 0.50 -3.36 17.73
N ASN A 14 0.27 -2.05 17.90
CA ASN A 14 -0.90 -1.51 18.61
C ASN A 14 -2.24 -1.81 17.90
N PHE A 15 -2.24 -1.93 16.57
CA PHE A 15 -3.43 -2.24 15.79
C PHE A 15 -3.76 -3.74 15.80
N VAL A 16 -2.73 -4.59 15.76
CA VAL A 16 -2.85 -6.05 15.77
C VAL A 16 -3.02 -6.61 17.20
N GLY A 17 -2.75 -5.79 18.23
CA GLY A 17 -2.95 -6.16 19.64
C GLY A 17 -1.84 -7.07 20.19
N GLY A 18 -0.67 -7.09 19.56
CA GLY A 18 0.47 -7.92 19.95
C GLY A 18 1.74 -7.54 19.21
N SER A 19 2.90 -7.90 19.76
CA SER A 19 4.18 -7.68 19.10
C SER A 19 4.30 -8.59 17.87
N ILE A 20 4.36 -8.01 16.68
CA ILE A 20 4.56 -8.77 15.43
C ILE A 20 6.05 -8.92 15.14
N ASP A 21 6.42 -10.06 14.55
CA ASP A 21 7.79 -10.29 14.10
C ASP A 21 8.15 -9.38 12.91
N ASN A 22 9.45 -9.16 12.71
CA ASN A 22 9.94 -8.32 11.60
C ASN A 22 9.53 -8.88 10.22
N THR A 23 9.43 -10.20 10.08
CA THR A 23 8.97 -10.86 8.86
C THR A 23 7.51 -10.57 8.58
N THR A 24 6.64 -10.71 9.59
CA THR A 24 5.20 -10.42 9.48
C THR A 24 4.97 -8.94 9.16
N TYR A 25 5.69 -8.04 9.82
CA TYR A 25 5.67 -6.61 9.51
C TYR A 25 6.05 -6.33 8.05
N ALA A 26 7.10 -6.97 7.52
CA ALA A 26 7.51 -6.79 6.13
C ALA A 26 6.45 -7.27 5.13
N VAL A 27 5.80 -8.42 5.42
CA VAL A 27 4.70 -8.94 4.60
C VAL A 27 3.52 -7.97 4.56
N ILE A 28 3.13 -7.42 5.72
CA ILE A 28 2.06 -6.41 5.81
C ILE A 28 2.41 -5.18 4.97
N MET A 29 3.65 -4.67 5.09
CA MET A 29 4.07 -3.51 4.31
C MET A 29 4.04 -3.78 2.80
N ILE A 30 4.49 -4.95 2.34
CA ILE A 30 4.41 -5.33 0.93
C ILE A 30 2.94 -5.36 0.45
N GLY A 31 2.04 -5.95 1.25
CA GLY A 31 0.62 -6.00 0.94
C GLY A 31 -0.01 -4.61 0.80
N VAL A 32 0.26 -3.70 1.74
CA VAL A 32 -0.21 -2.31 1.69
C VAL A 32 0.29 -1.61 0.42
N TRP A 33 1.57 -1.78 0.08
CA TRP A 33 2.15 -1.17 -1.11
C TRP A 33 1.52 -1.69 -2.41
N LEU A 34 1.21 -2.98 -2.49
CA LEU A 34 0.56 -3.58 -3.64
C LEU A 34 -0.83 -2.97 -3.88
N VAL A 35 -1.60 -2.75 -2.81
CA VAL A 35 -2.92 -2.08 -2.88
C VAL A 35 -2.77 -0.63 -3.36
N VAL A 36 -1.79 0.11 -2.84
CA VAL A 36 -1.52 1.50 -3.28
C VAL A 36 -1.16 1.55 -4.76
N PHE A 37 -0.27 0.66 -5.23
CA PHE A 37 0.08 0.56 -6.65
C PHE A 37 -1.14 0.26 -7.52
N PHE A 38 -2.00 -0.65 -7.08
CA PHE A 38 -3.22 -0.99 -7.80
C PHE A 38 -4.17 0.22 -7.92
N LEU A 39 -4.36 0.98 -6.84
CA LEU A 39 -5.21 2.18 -6.85
C LEU A 39 -4.67 3.29 -7.76
N ILE A 40 -3.35 3.51 -7.78
CA ILE A 40 -2.71 4.47 -8.69
C ILE A 40 -2.92 4.03 -10.14
N TRP A 41 -2.66 2.75 -10.43
CA TRP A 41 -2.86 2.19 -11.77
C TRP A 41 -4.31 2.31 -12.23
N LEU A 42 -5.26 1.96 -11.36
CA LEU A 42 -6.69 2.09 -11.63
C LEU A 42 -7.10 3.55 -11.89
N SER A 43 -6.58 4.49 -11.10
CA SER A 43 -6.87 5.93 -11.28
C SER A 43 -6.38 6.43 -12.63
N ILE A 44 -5.15 6.06 -13.02
CA ILE A 44 -4.59 6.40 -14.34
C ILE A 44 -5.42 5.77 -15.47
N PHE A 45 -5.83 4.52 -15.31
CA PHE A 45 -6.67 3.82 -16.29
C PHE A 45 -8.02 4.52 -16.49
N ILE A 46 -8.68 4.92 -15.40
CA ILE A 46 -9.94 5.67 -15.45
C ILE A 46 -9.73 7.02 -16.13
N LEU A 47 -8.69 7.77 -15.76
CA LEU A 47 -8.38 9.06 -16.38
C LEU A 47 -8.16 8.91 -17.90
N TYR A 48 -7.36 7.93 -18.32
CA TYR A 48 -7.11 7.66 -19.74
C TYR A 48 -8.41 7.32 -20.50
N LYS A 49 -9.24 6.46 -19.92
CA LYS A 49 -10.52 6.07 -20.52
C LYS A 49 -11.49 7.24 -20.62
N THR A 50 -11.56 8.09 -19.59
CA THR A 50 -12.42 9.28 -19.59
C THR A 50 -11.97 10.28 -20.65
N ILE A 51 -10.66 10.57 -20.77
CA ILE A 51 -10.14 11.46 -21.80
C ILE A 51 -10.50 10.97 -23.20
N ARG A 52 -10.35 9.66 -23.46
CA ARG A 52 -10.71 9.04 -24.75
C ARG A 52 -12.22 9.07 -25.04
N LEU A 53 -13.08 9.17 -24.03
CA LEU A 53 -14.53 9.20 -24.22
C LEU A 53 -15.03 10.61 -24.50
N VAL A 54 -14.31 11.62 -24.00
CA VAL A 54 -14.64 13.05 -24.19
C VAL A 54 -14.10 13.61 -25.51
N VAL A 55 -12.98 13.08 -26.01
CA VAL A 55 -12.32 13.47 -27.28
C VAL A 55 -12.66 12.49 -28.39
#